data_AF-A0A1T3CAG0-F1
#
_entry.id   AF-A0A1T3CAG0-F1
#
_cell.length_a   1.000
_cell.length_b   1.000
_cell.length_c   1.000
_cell.angle_alpha   90.00
_cell.angle_beta   90.00
_cell.angle_gamma   90.00
#
_symmetry.space_group_name_H-M   'P 1'
#
loop_
_entity.id
_entity.type
_entity.pdbx_description
1 polymer ?
#
loop_
_entity_poly.entity_id
_entity_poly.type
_entity_poly.pdbx_seq_one_letter_code
_entity_poly.pdbx_strand_id
1 'polypeptide(L)'
;MSTAAGAFGTIPSAYPGALISNILAGTPLLASTAPFSSDHPSSGMLNGILANARHSMLEMLDKTLALVSVSKGWMSEMPNVPTTEREVAQCAAFQKQALISCRMALENSRLANNAFMNSNMCARDEINRFESEIAMLKNRVLSVETQYDQEINQARSPQFAMFQNLGLGLLTDGTKIDELKALRDSEIVKLRNEIVKRTQDLQTINQSMTNLGLWVELCERAGGYLGSIYNILTAIGYSNDTDAVAFKELMGIQWDQIHKEAEEVKSFLQSR
;
A
#
# COMPACT_ATOMS: atom_id res chain seq x y z
N MET A 1 40.40 -30.76 -14.48
CA MET A 1 39.00 -30.55 -14.92
C MET A 1 38.17 -30.45 -13.65
N SER A 2 37.45 -29.41 -13.28
CA SER A 2 37.13 -28.11 -13.87
C SER A 2 36.94 -27.17 -12.68
N THR A 3 37.55 -25.98 -12.73
CA THR A 3 37.37 -24.90 -11.77
C THR A 3 35.98 -24.31 -11.94
N ALA A 4 35.06 -24.62 -11.03
CA ALA A 4 33.83 -23.84 -10.88
C ALA A 4 34.12 -22.67 -9.94
N ALA A 5 34.69 -21.60 -10.49
CA ALA A 5 34.64 -20.29 -9.87
C ALA A 5 33.17 -19.84 -9.89
N GLY A 6 32.43 -20.15 -8.82
CA GLY A 6 31.10 -19.61 -8.59
C GLY A 6 31.21 -18.09 -8.45
N ALA A 7 30.43 -17.37 -9.25
CA ALA A 7 30.40 -15.93 -9.28
C ALA A 7 30.24 -15.35 -7.87
N PHE A 8 31.14 -14.44 -7.48
CA PHE A 8 30.99 -13.60 -6.30
C PHE A 8 29.76 -12.72 -6.51
N GLY A 9 28.60 -13.19 -6.03
CA GLY A 9 27.36 -12.44 -6.07
C GLY A 9 27.42 -11.33 -5.03
N THR A 10 27.78 -10.11 -5.45
CA THR A 10 27.37 -8.93 -4.70
C THR A 10 25.87 -9.05 -4.51
N ILE A 11 25.40 -9.18 -3.27
CA ILE A 11 23.98 -9.03 -2.99
C ILE A 11 23.62 -7.63 -3.49
N PRO A 12 22.81 -7.50 -4.57
CA PRO A 12 22.45 -6.18 -5.07
C PRO A 12 21.68 -5.44 -3.98
N SER A 13 21.64 -4.10 -4.08
CA SER A 13 20.92 -3.28 -3.11
C SER A 13 19.51 -3.83 -2.85
N ALA A 14 19.13 -3.88 -1.56
CA ALA A 14 17.84 -4.39 -1.16
C ALA A 14 16.69 -3.52 -1.67
N TYR A 15 17.03 -2.28 -2.02
CA TYR A 15 16.12 -1.23 -2.38
C TYR A 15 16.64 -0.52 -3.64
N PRO A 16 16.40 -1.05 -4.84
CA PRO A 16 16.93 -0.42 -6.04
C PRO A 16 16.48 1.03 -6.09
N GLY A 17 17.40 1.95 -6.35
CA GLY A 17 17.16 3.39 -6.22
C GLY A 17 15.91 3.87 -6.99
N ALA A 18 15.54 3.19 -8.08
CA ALA A 18 14.30 3.46 -8.81
C ALA A 18 13.02 3.11 -8.01
N LEU A 19 12.99 2.02 -7.24
CA LEU A 19 11.86 1.63 -6.39
C LEU A 19 11.69 2.62 -5.23
N ILE A 20 12.78 2.95 -4.51
CA ILE A 20 12.75 3.99 -3.48
C ILE A 20 12.30 5.31 -4.10
N SER A 21 12.89 5.74 -5.22
CA SER A 21 12.52 7.01 -5.86
C SER A 21 11.04 7.05 -6.23
N ASN A 22 10.47 5.95 -6.73
CA ASN A 22 9.04 5.87 -7.06
C ASN A 22 8.16 5.94 -5.81
N ILE A 23 8.58 5.30 -4.71
CA ILE A 23 7.88 5.37 -3.42
C ILE A 23 7.92 6.80 -2.86
N LEU A 24 9.10 7.44 -2.91
CA LEU A 24 9.31 8.80 -2.42
C LEU A 24 8.62 9.87 -3.30
N ALA A 25 8.44 9.59 -4.60
CA ALA A 25 7.73 10.47 -5.54
C ALA A 25 6.20 10.35 -5.44
N GLY A 26 5.69 9.29 -4.81
CA GLY A 26 4.27 9.09 -4.58
C GLY A 26 3.72 10.04 -3.52
N THR A 27 2.40 10.24 -3.53
CA THR A 27 1.70 10.89 -2.41
C THR A 27 2.02 10.09 -1.15
N PRO A 28 2.44 10.73 -0.05
CA PRO A 28 2.87 9.99 1.12
C PRO A 28 1.63 9.44 1.82
N LEU A 29 1.18 8.28 1.36
CA LEU A 29 0.00 7.59 1.87
C LEU A 29 0.13 7.23 3.34
N LEU A 30 1.38 7.18 3.81
CA LEU A 30 1.79 6.85 5.18
C LEU A 30 2.12 8.10 6.02
N ALA A 31 2.10 9.30 5.44
CA ALA A 31 2.33 10.57 6.16
C ALA A 31 1.04 11.27 6.58
N SER A 32 -0.12 10.69 6.26
CA SER A 32 -1.41 11.06 6.85
C SER A 32 -1.82 9.95 7.81
N THR A 33 -2.25 10.31 9.02
CA THR A 33 -2.82 9.35 9.99
C THR A 33 -4.18 8.80 9.53
N ALA A 34 -4.77 9.40 8.49
CA ALA A 34 -6.04 8.99 7.90
C ALA A 34 -6.10 9.36 6.41
N PRO A 35 -5.44 8.62 5.49
CA PRO A 35 -5.54 8.87 4.05
C PRO A 35 -6.97 8.64 3.52
N PHE A 36 -7.80 7.88 4.24
CA PHE A 36 -9.21 7.69 3.91
C PHE A 36 -10.10 8.55 4.82
N SER A 37 -10.97 9.38 4.20
CA SER A 37 -11.90 10.28 4.88
C SER A 37 -12.84 9.55 5.86
N SER A 38 -13.09 10.14 7.03
CA SER A 38 -13.85 9.53 8.14
C SER A 38 -15.34 9.26 7.85
N ASP A 39 -15.87 9.79 6.75
CA ASP A 39 -17.29 9.71 6.43
C ASP A 39 -17.74 8.30 6.00
N HIS A 40 -16.80 7.37 5.79
CA HIS A 40 -17.10 6.03 5.31
C HIS A 40 -16.71 4.93 6.35
N PRO A 41 -17.61 3.96 6.65
CA PRO A 41 -17.36 2.92 7.67
C PRO A 41 -16.08 2.10 7.49
N SER A 42 -15.66 1.87 6.24
CA SER A 42 -14.43 1.12 5.90
C SER A 42 -13.14 1.93 6.14
N SER A 43 -13.22 3.26 6.20
CA SER A 43 -12.05 4.14 6.27
C SER A 43 -11.29 3.98 7.58
N GLY A 44 -11.99 3.78 8.69
CA GLY A 44 -11.36 3.48 9.98
C GLY A 44 -10.58 2.16 9.97
N MET A 45 -11.14 1.13 9.34
CA MET A 45 -10.48 -0.17 9.17
C MET A 45 -9.24 -0.06 8.27
N LEU A 46 -9.37 0.59 7.12
CA LEU A 46 -8.27 0.80 6.18
C LEU A 46 -7.13 1.63 6.82
N ASN A 47 -7.47 2.71 7.52
CA ASN A 47 -6.51 3.53 8.26
C ASN A 47 -5.79 2.71 9.35
N GLY A 48 -6.52 1.85 10.08
CA GLY A 48 -5.94 0.97 11.10
C GLY A 48 -4.97 -0.07 10.52
N ILE A 49 -5.32 -0.70 9.39
CA ILE A 49 -4.43 -1.66 8.70
C ILE A 49 -3.16 -0.95 8.21
N LEU A 50 -3.29 0.25 7.65
CA LEU A 50 -2.14 1.06 7.21
C LEU A 50 -1.24 1.50 8.37
N ALA A 51 -1.82 1.87 9.52
CA ALA A 51 -1.06 2.22 10.71
C ALA A 51 -0.22 1.02 11.19
N ASN A 52 -0.81 -0.18 11.21
CA ASN A 52 -0.09 -1.41 11.54
C ASN A 52 1.02 -1.72 10.52
N ALA A 53 0.75 -1.55 9.22
CA ALA A 53 1.75 -1.73 8.16
C ALA A 53 2.94 -0.77 8.34
N ARG A 54 2.67 0.53 8.60
CA ARG A 54 3.68 1.55 8.89
C ARG A 54 4.51 1.16 10.10
N HIS A 55 3.87 0.73 11.18
CA HIS A 55 4.56 0.33 12.40
C HIS A 55 5.51 -0.85 12.17
N SER A 56 5.03 -1.95 11.57
CA SER A 56 5.88 -3.11 11.27
C SER A 56 7.01 -2.77 10.30
N MET A 57 6.78 -1.88 9.33
CA MET A 57 7.82 -1.40 8.42
C MET A 57 8.90 -0.60 9.16
N LEU A 58 8.51 0.30 10.06
CA LEU A 58 9.47 1.04 10.90
C LEU A 58 10.30 0.10 11.77
N GLU A 59 9.67 -0.91 12.39
CA GLU A 59 10.39 -1.89 13.18
C GLU A 59 11.33 -2.75 12.31
N MET A 60 10.93 -3.11 11.09
CA MET A 60 11.81 -3.81 10.14
C MET A 60 13.05 -2.96 9.83
N LEU A 61 12.88 -1.67 9.55
CA LEU A 61 13.97 -0.74 9.24
C LEU A 61 14.91 -0.57 10.45
N ASP A 62 14.37 -0.41 11.65
CA ASP A 62 15.19 -0.33 12.88
C ASP A 62 16.05 -1.58 13.10
N LYS A 63 15.49 -2.77 12.87
CA LYS A 63 16.25 -4.03 13.01
C LYS A 63 17.26 -4.23 11.88
N THR A 64 16.96 -3.72 10.68
CA THR A 64 17.91 -3.68 9.56
C THR A 64 19.08 -2.76 9.87
N LEU A 65 18.84 -1.58 10.43
CA LEU A 65 19.89 -0.65 10.85
C LEU A 65 20.74 -1.24 11.99
N ALA A 66 20.11 -1.93 12.95
CA ALA A 66 20.84 -2.65 14.00
C ALA A 66 21.73 -3.76 13.43
N LEU A 67 21.25 -4.53 12.45
CA LEU A 67 22.04 -5.51 11.72
C LEU A 67 23.25 -4.86 11.03
N VAL A 68 23.03 -3.76 10.31
CA VAL A 68 24.12 -3.01 9.64
C VAL A 68 25.17 -2.55 10.66
N SER A 69 24.75 -1.99 11.80
CA SER A 69 25.66 -1.53 12.84
C SER A 69 26.52 -2.67 13.38
N VAL A 70 25.92 -3.83 13.66
CA VAL A 70 26.64 -5.00 14.17
C VAL A 70 27.60 -5.55 13.13
N SER A 71 27.18 -5.68 11.88
CA SER A 71 28.04 -6.16 10.79
C SER A 71 29.22 -5.22 10.54
N LYS A 72 29.02 -3.90 10.56
CA LYS A 72 30.11 -2.93 10.43
C LYS A 72 31.08 -2.98 11.62
N GLY A 73 30.56 -3.08 12.84
CA GLY A 73 31.39 -3.26 14.04
C GLY A 73 32.23 -4.54 13.92
N TRP A 74 31.61 -5.63 13.51
CA TRP A 74 32.28 -6.90 13.27
C TRP A 74 33.44 -6.76 12.25
N MET A 75 33.18 -6.20 11.07
CA MET A 75 34.22 -6.05 10.04
C MET A 75 35.33 -5.08 10.45
N SER A 76 35.02 -4.06 11.26
CA SER A 76 36.01 -3.11 11.75
C SER A 76 36.92 -3.72 12.83
N GLU A 77 36.36 -4.53 13.72
CA GLU A 77 37.10 -5.13 14.84
C GLU A 77 37.78 -6.45 14.43
N MET A 78 37.24 -7.17 13.44
CA MET A 78 37.70 -8.48 12.98
C MET A 78 37.74 -8.56 11.44
N PRO A 79 38.68 -7.89 10.77
CA PRO A 79 38.78 -7.89 9.30
C PRO A 79 39.31 -9.22 8.72
N ASN A 80 39.84 -10.11 9.56
CA ASN A 80 40.48 -11.37 9.15
C ASN A 80 39.87 -12.58 9.87
N VAL A 81 40.14 -13.79 9.36
CA VAL A 81 39.75 -15.04 10.03
C VAL A 81 40.44 -15.09 11.41
N PRO A 82 39.70 -15.26 12.51
CA PRO A 82 40.25 -15.27 13.86
C PRO A 82 41.24 -16.43 14.04
N THR A 83 42.30 -16.18 14.80
CA THR A 83 43.39 -17.14 15.04
C THR A 83 43.50 -17.57 16.50
N THR A 84 42.85 -16.84 17.41
CA THR A 84 42.84 -17.13 18.84
C THR A 84 41.44 -17.48 19.33
N GLU A 85 41.33 -18.28 20.40
CA GLU A 85 40.05 -18.64 21.02
C GLU A 85 39.21 -17.42 21.43
N ARG A 86 39.88 -16.34 21.86
CA ARG A 86 39.23 -15.07 22.22
C ARG A 86 38.59 -14.41 21.00
N GLU A 87 39.29 -14.33 19.88
CA GLU A 87 38.75 -13.76 18.63
C GLU A 87 37.60 -14.62 18.09
N VAL A 88 37.72 -15.96 18.18
CA VAL A 88 36.62 -16.88 17.81
C VAL A 88 35.38 -16.61 18.66
N ALA A 89 35.53 -16.47 19.99
CA ALA A 89 34.42 -16.15 20.88
C ALA A 89 33.79 -14.78 20.57
N GLN A 90 34.60 -13.78 20.22
CA GLN A 90 34.11 -12.45 19.81
C GLN A 90 33.37 -12.50 18.47
N CYS A 91 33.90 -13.20 17.46
CA CYS A 91 33.21 -13.42 16.19
C CYS A 91 31.88 -14.16 16.38
N ALA A 92 31.83 -15.17 17.25
CA ALA A 92 30.59 -15.87 17.59
C ALA A 92 29.56 -14.94 18.26
N ALA A 93 30.01 -13.98 19.08
CA ALA A 93 29.13 -12.97 19.69
C ALA A 93 28.55 -12.01 18.64
N PHE A 94 29.38 -11.49 17.73
CA PHE A 94 28.93 -10.65 16.61
C PHE A 94 27.94 -11.41 15.71
N GLN A 95 28.28 -12.64 15.32
CA GLN A 95 27.42 -13.50 14.52
C GLN A 95 26.06 -13.71 15.18
N LYS A 96 26.04 -14.02 16.49
CA LYS A 96 24.80 -14.21 17.25
C LYS A 96 23.94 -12.94 17.24
N GLN A 97 24.54 -11.77 17.48
CA GLN A 97 23.80 -10.51 17.50
C GLN A 97 23.28 -10.14 16.11
N ALA A 98 24.08 -10.36 15.06
CA ALA A 98 23.67 -10.14 13.68
C ALA A 98 22.51 -11.07 13.29
N LEU A 99 22.57 -12.36 13.66
CA LEU A 99 21.48 -13.32 13.42
C LEU A 99 20.19 -12.91 14.11
N ILE A 100 20.25 -12.41 15.35
CA ILE A 100 19.07 -11.91 16.07
C ILE A 100 18.45 -10.72 15.34
N SER A 101 19.25 -9.70 15.02
CA SER A 101 18.78 -8.49 14.31
C SER A 101 18.18 -8.85 12.94
N CYS A 102 18.86 -9.70 12.18
CA CYS A 102 18.41 -10.14 10.87
C CYS A 102 17.10 -10.94 10.94
N ARG A 103 16.95 -11.83 11.93
CA ARG A 103 15.71 -12.60 12.14
C ARG A 103 14.54 -11.69 12.51
N MET A 104 14.76 -10.71 13.38
CA MET A 104 13.72 -9.76 13.74
C MET A 104 13.31 -8.88 12.55
N ALA A 105 14.28 -8.43 11.74
CA ALA A 105 14.01 -7.70 10.52
C ALA A 105 13.19 -8.53 9.53
N LEU A 106 13.53 -9.81 9.33
CA LEU A 106 12.77 -10.76 8.50
C LEU A 106 11.32 -10.88 8.94
N GLU A 107 11.09 -11.09 10.23
CA GLU A 107 9.74 -11.26 10.75
C GLU A 107 8.91 -9.97 10.58
N ASN A 108 9.50 -8.81 10.87
CA ASN A 108 8.83 -7.52 10.67
C ASN A 108 8.58 -7.20 9.20
N SER A 109 9.48 -7.61 8.29
CA SER A 109 9.27 -7.54 6.85
C SER A 109 8.05 -8.35 6.42
N ARG A 110 7.91 -9.57 6.96
CA ARG A 110 6.75 -10.45 6.70
C ARG A 110 5.45 -9.85 7.24
N LEU A 111 5.47 -9.30 8.45
CA LEU A 111 4.31 -8.64 9.06
C LEU A 111 3.87 -7.41 8.25
N ALA A 112 4.83 -6.55 7.88
CA ALA A 112 4.57 -5.39 7.03
C ALA A 112 4.00 -5.81 5.67
N ASN A 113 4.59 -6.81 5.01
CA ASN A 113 4.11 -7.31 3.73
C ASN A 113 2.64 -7.78 3.81
N ASN A 114 2.32 -8.59 4.81
CA ASN A 114 0.97 -9.08 5.01
C ASN A 114 -0.03 -7.95 5.27
N ALA A 115 0.36 -6.94 6.03
CA ALA A 115 -0.49 -5.79 6.31
C ALA A 115 -0.74 -4.94 5.05
N PHE A 116 0.29 -4.69 4.24
CA PHE A 116 0.13 -3.99 2.96
C PHE A 116 -0.70 -4.80 1.96
N MET A 117 -0.53 -6.12 1.90
CA MET A 117 -1.35 -7.01 1.07
C MET A 117 -2.82 -7.01 1.49
N ASN A 118 -3.09 -7.05 2.79
CA ASN A 118 -4.44 -6.95 3.33
C ASN A 118 -5.06 -5.59 2.99
N SER A 119 -4.30 -4.49 3.17
CA SER A 119 -4.75 -3.16 2.78
C SER A 119 -5.09 -3.06 1.29
N ASN A 120 -4.25 -3.62 0.43
CA ASN A 120 -4.49 -3.72 -1.02
C ASN A 120 -5.77 -4.49 -1.34
N MET A 121 -6.03 -5.59 -0.64
CA MET A 121 -7.25 -6.38 -0.83
C MET A 121 -8.50 -5.59 -0.39
N CYS A 122 -8.49 -5.04 0.81
CA CYS A 122 -9.60 -4.23 1.31
C CYS A 122 -9.86 -2.99 0.43
N ALA A 123 -8.81 -2.35 -0.08
CA ALA A 123 -8.96 -1.21 -0.98
C ALA A 123 -9.61 -1.61 -2.32
N ARG A 124 -9.30 -2.80 -2.85
CA ARG A 124 -9.96 -3.34 -4.05
C ARG A 124 -11.42 -3.67 -3.79
N ASP A 125 -11.74 -4.29 -2.66
CA ASP A 125 -13.12 -4.57 -2.29
C ASP A 125 -13.95 -3.29 -2.16
N GLU A 126 -13.34 -2.25 -1.61
CA GLU A 126 -13.93 -0.92 -1.48
C GLU A 126 -14.17 -0.23 -2.83
N ILE A 127 -13.20 -0.31 -3.75
CA ILE A 127 -13.33 0.16 -5.13
C ILE A 127 -14.52 -0.53 -5.81
N ASN A 128 -14.58 -1.86 -5.75
CA ASN A 128 -15.67 -2.63 -6.34
C ASN A 128 -17.03 -2.23 -5.74
N ARG A 129 -17.07 -1.94 -4.43
CA ARG A 129 -18.30 -1.47 -3.78
C ARG A 129 -18.71 -0.09 -4.28
N PHE A 130 -17.79 0.87 -4.38
CA PHE A 130 -18.10 2.20 -4.92
C PHE A 130 -18.57 2.14 -6.37
N GLU A 131 -17.94 1.32 -7.21
CA GLU A 131 -18.38 1.12 -8.60
C GLU A 131 -19.81 0.56 -8.66
N SER A 132 -20.12 -0.41 -7.78
CA SER A 132 -21.48 -0.97 -7.64
C SER A 132 -22.49 0.07 -7.16
N GLU A 133 -22.17 0.86 -6.12
CA GLU A 133 -23.01 1.94 -5.61
C GLU A 133 -23.29 2.99 -6.70
N ILE A 134 -22.27 3.42 -7.43
CA ILE A 134 -22.41 4.37 -8.54
C ILE A 134 -23.32 3.79 -9.63
N ALA A 135 -23.17 2.51 -9.98
CA ALA A 135 -24.02 1.85 -10.98
C ALA A 135 -25.49 1.78 -10.50
N MET A 136 -25.72 1.42 -9.23
CA MET A 136 -27.05 1.41 -8.63
C MET A 136 -27.70 2.80 -8.64
N LEU A 137 -26.96 3.85 -8.28
CA LEU A 137 -27.44 5.22 -8.30
C LEU A 137 -27.78 5.68 -9.73
N LYS A 138 -26.95 5.34 -10.73
CA LYS A 138 -27.25 5.62 -12.15
C LYS A 138 -28.53 4.92 -12.61
N ASN A 139 -28.71 3.65 -12.25
CA ASN A 139 -29.94 2.91 -12.55
C ASN A 139 -31.15 3.53 -11.84
N ARG A 140 -30.98 4.02 -10.61
CA ARG A 140 -32.04 4.72 -9.87
C ARG A 140 -32.44 6.02 -10.56
N VAL A 141 -31.49 6.80 -11.09
CA VAL A 141 -31.79 8.00 -11.90
C VAL A 141 -32.67 7.63 -13.09
N LEU A 142 -32.29 6.61 -13.87
CA LEU A 142 -33.08 6.14 -15.02
C LEU A 142 -34.47 5.65 -14.62
N SER A 143 -34.59 4.96 -13.48
CA SER A 143 -35.86 4.50 -12.95
C SER A 143 -36.77 5.66 -12.53
N VAL A 144 -36.21 6.69 -11.90
CA VAL A 144 -36.93 7.91 -11.51
C VAL A 144 -37.38 8.68 -12.76
N GLU A 145 -36.49 8.86 -13.74
CA GLU A 145 -36.83 9.45 -15.04
C GLU A 145 -38.01 8.70 -15.69
N THR A 146 -37.92 7.38 -15.80
CA THR A 146 -38.96 6.55 -16.41
C THR A 146 -40.28 6.61 -15.64
N GLN A 147 -40.24 6.54 -14.30
CA GLN A 147 -41.42 6.58 -13.45
C GLN A 147 -42.16 7.92 -13.59
N TYR A 148 -41.45 9.04 -13.42
CA TYR A 148 -42.08 10.36 -13.52
C TYR A 148 -42.52 10.66 -14.95
N ASP A 149 -41.81 10.20 -15.99
CA ASP A 149 -42.27 10.34 -17.37
C ASP A 149 -43.60 9.59 -17.60
N GLN A 150 -43.77 8.40 -17.01
CA GLN A 150 -45.04 7.67 -17.03
C GLN A 150 -46.14 8.43 -16.27
N GLU A 151 -45.87 8.91 -15.06
CA GLU A 151 -46.83 9.66 -14.25
C GLU A 151 -47.25 10.98 -14.93
N ILE A 152 -46.30 11.71 -15.52
CA ILE A 152 -46.55 12.93 -16.31
C ILE A 152 -47.40 12.60 -17.54
N ASN A 153 -47.09 11.51 -18.24
CA ASN A 153 -47.87 11.10 -19.41
C ASN A 153 -49.31 10.69 -19.03
N GLN A 154 -49.51 10.04 -17.88
CA GLN A 154 -50.84 9.70 -17.36
C GLN A 154 -51.61 10.93 -16.86
N ALA A 155 -50.91 11.93 -16.30
CA ALA A 155 -51.52 13.18 -15.85
C ALA A 155 -51.95 14.10 -17.00
N ARG A 156 -51.44 13.88 -18.23
CA ARG A 156 -51.89 14.61 -19.42
C ARG A 156 -53.27 14.10 -19.84
N SER A 157 -54.28 14.98 -19.77
CA SER A 157 -55.63 14.66 -20.26
C SER A 157 -55.61 14.41 -21.78
N PRO A 158 -56.33 13.39 -22.31
CA PRO A 158 -56.45 13.12 -23.75
C PRO A 158 -56.94 14.33 -24.55
N GLN A 159 -57.72 15.19 -23.90
CA GLN A 159 -58.28 16.39 -24.51
C GLN A 159 -57.25 17.51 -24.65
N PHE A 160 -56.11 17.45 -23.94
CA PHE A 160 -55.08 18.48 -23.97
C PHE A 160 -54.46 18.67 -25.36
N ALA A 161 -54.18 17.56 -26.07
CA ALA A 161 -53.70 17.59 -27.45
C ALA A 161 -54.74 18.15 -28.43
N MET A 162 -56.04 17.98 -28.13
CA MET A 162 -57.15 18.49 -28.93
C MET A 162 -57.36 20.00 -28.70
N PHE A 163 -57.25 20.47 -27.45
CA PHE A 163 -57.42 21.88 -27.09
C PHE A 163 -56.23 22.76 -27.44
N GLN A 164 -55.00 22.23 -27.39
CA GLN A 164 -53.80 22.96 -27.81
C GLN A 164 -53.85 23.30 -29.32
N ASN A 165 -54.43 22.43 -30.14
CA ASN A 165 -54.69 22.68 -31.57
C ASN A 165 -55.81 23.72 -31.82
N LEU A 166 -56.66 23.98 -30.83
CA LEU A 166 -57.78 24.92 -30.93
C LEU A 166 -57.46 26.31 -30.36
N GLY A 167 -56.23 26.53 -29.86
CA GLY A 167 -55.83 27.81 -29.25
C GLY A 167 -56.57 28.15 -27.95
N LEU A 168 -57.30 27.18 -27.37
CA LEU A 168 -58.05 27.34 -26.14
C LEU A 168 -57.17 26.89 -24.97
N GLY A 169 -56.74 27.85 -24.15
CA GLY A 169 -56.02 27.57 -22.91
C GLY A 169 -56.93 26.87 -21.92
N LEU A 170 -56.90 25.53 -21.88
CA LEU A 170 -57.42 24.82 -20.72
C LEU A 170 -56.48 25.06 -19.54
N LEU A 171 -57.07 25.43 -18.42
CA LEU A 171 -56.56 25.07 -17.10
C LEU A 171 -56.55 23.53 -17.03
N THR A 172 -55.52 22.88 -17.58
CA THR A 172 -55.09 21.64 -16.94
C THR A 172 -54.64 21.97 -15.52
N ASP A 173 -54.58 20.97 -14.65
CA ASP A 173 -53.67 20.99 -13.50
C ASP A 173 -52.21 21.10 -14.00
N GLY A 174 -51.85 22.22 -14.66
CA GLY A 174 -50.48 22.57 -15.01
C GLY A 174 -49.62 22.63 -13.75
N THR A 175 -50.24 23.01 -12.63
CA THR A 175 -49.72 22.83 -11.27
C THR A 175 -49.28 21.39 -11.00
N LYS A 176 -50.11 20.37 -11.24
CA LYS A 176 -49.75 18.97 -10.97
C LYS A 176 -48.64 18.45 -11.88
N ILE A 177 -48.66 18.79 -13.18
CA ILE A 177 -47.59 18.39 -14.11
C ILE A 177 -46.27 19.07 -13.73
N ASP A 178 -46.30 20.35 -13.37
CA ASP A 178 -45.11 21.09 -12.99
C ASP A 178 -44.60 20.70 -11.59
N GLU A 179 -45.48 20.32 -10.67
CA GLU A 179 -45.14 19.67 -9.39
C GLU A 179 -44.42 18.33 -9.61
N LEU A 180 -44.95 17.46 -10.49
CA LEU A 180 -44.30 16.18 -10.82
C LEU A 180 -42.91 16.39 -11.44
N LYS A 181 -42.75 17.36 -12.35
CA LYS A 181 -41.44 17.72 -12.91
C LYS A 181 -40.49 18.24 -11.84
N ALA A 182 -40.95 19.13 -10.97
CA ALA A 182 -40.13 19.69 -9.89
C ALA A 182 -39.68 18.61 -8.89
N LEU A 183 -40.56 17.66 -8.56
CA LEU A 183 -40.25 16.51 -7.72
C LEU A 183 -39.22 15.59 -8.39
N ARG A 184 -39.43 15.23 -9.66
CA ARG A 184 -38.48 14.45 -10.46
C ARG A 184 -37.10 15.11 -10.47
N ASP A 185 -37.04 16.39 -10.81
CA ASP A 185 -35.77 17.11 -10.95
C ASP A 185 -35.05 17.23 -9.59
N SER A 186 -35.81 17.45 -8.50
CA SER A 186 -35.26 17.45 -7.14
C SER A 186 -34.67 16.10 -6.73
N GLU A 187 -35.36 14.99 -7.02
CA GLU A 187 -34.87 13.64 -6.72
C GLU A 187 -33.64 13.28 -7.58
N ILE A 188 -33.67 13.60 -8.87
CA ILE A 188 -32.54 13.39 -9.79
C ILE A 188 -31.32 14.20 -9.34
N VAL A 189 -31.48 15.46 -8.93
CA VAL A 189 -30.37 16.29 -8.43
C VAL A 189 -29.74 15.67 -7.18
N LYS A 190 -30.53 15.16 -6.23
CA LYS A 190 -30.01 14.46 -5.05
C LYS A 190 -29.18 13.24 -5.43
N LEU A 191 -29.71 12.37 -6.29
CA LEU A 191 -29.01 11.18 -6.77
C LEU A 191 -27.72 11.53 -7.54
N ARG A 192 -27.75 12.56 -8.38
CA ARG A 192 -26.56 13.04 -9.11
C ARG A 192 -25.49 13.58 -8.16
N ASN A 193 -25.88 14.30 -7.12
CA ASN A 193 -24.95 14.78 -6.10
C ASN A 193 -24.28 13.61 -5.34
N GLU A 194 -25.04 12.55 -5.03
CA GLU A 194 -24.48 11.33 -4.43
C GLU A 194 -23.51 10.62 -5.39
N ILE A 195 -23.83 10.53 -6.69
CA ILE A 195 -22.93 9.97 -7.71
C ILE A 195 -21.61 10.76 -7.76
N VAL A 196 -21.67 12.09 -7.74
CA VAL A 196 -20.47 12.94 -7.73
C VAL A 196 -19.63 12.67 -6.48
N LYS A 197 -20.27 12.62 -5.30
CA LYS A 197 -19.57 12.29 -4.05
C LYS A 197 -18.87 10.94 -4.14
N ARG A 198 -19.57 9.88 -4.55
CA ARG A 198 -19.01 8.52 -4.67
C ARG A 198 -17.92 8.40 -5.73
N THR A 199 -18.03 9.17 -6.81
CA THR A 199 -16.98 9.22 -7.84
C THR A 199 -15.71 9.87 -7.30
N GLN A 200 -15.83 10.91 -6.47
CA GLN A 200 -14.69 11.53 -5.81
C GLN A 200 -14.02 10.58 -4.78
N ASP A 201 -14.83 9.85 -4.01
CA ASP A 201 -14.36 8.82 -3.08
C ASP A 201 -13.55 7.74 -3.84
N LEU A 202 -14.10 7.26 -4.97
CA LEU A 202 -13.47 6.28 -5.86
C LEU A 202 -12.14 6.77 -6.46
N GLN A 203 -12.05 8.05 -6.86
CA GLN A 203 -10.80 8.62 -7.36
C GLN A 203 -9.71 8.67 -6.28
N THR A 204 -10.09 9.04 -5.06
CA THR A 204 -9.18 9.14 -3.91
C THR A 204 -8.55 7.79 -3.55
N ILE A 205 -9.37 6.72 -3.51
CA ILE A 205 -8.88 5.38 -3.22
C ILE A 205 -8.04 4.78 -4.35
N ASN A 206 -8.37 5.06 -5.61
CA ASN A 206 -7.57 4.59 -6.76
C ASN A 206 -6.16 5.20 -6.76
N GLN A 207 -6.04 6.50 -6.49
CA GLN A 207 -4.73 7.15 -6.32
C GLN A 207 -3.93 6.52 -5.18
N SER A 208 -4.63 6.07 -4.14
CA SER A 208 -4.01 5.45 -2.98
C SER A 208 -3.45 4.06 -3.24
N MET A 209 -4.13 3.24 -4.03
CA MET A 209 -3.71 1.87 -4.33
C MET A 209 -2.39 1.76 -5.09
N THR A 210 -2.10 2.69 -6.02
CA THR A 210 -0.85 2.66 -6.79
C THR A 210 0.38 2.70 -5.86
N ASN A 211 0.29 3.44 -4.76
CA ASN A 211 1.38 3.54 -3.80
C ASN A 211 1.49 2.29 -2.91
N LEU A 212 0.37 1.65 -2.55
CA LEU A 212 0.36 0.44 -1.71
C LEU A 212 1.00 -0.78 -2.38
N GLY A 213 0.88 -0.91 -3.70
CA GLY A 213 1.58 -1.96 -4.45
C GLY A 213 3.10 -1.87 -4.33
N LEU A 214 3.65 -0.65 -4.35
CA LEU A 214 5.10 -0.42 -4.22
C LEU A 214 5.63 -0.80 -2.84
N TRP A 215 4.82 -0.62 -1.78
CA TRP A 215 5.19 -1.01 -0.42
C TRP A 215 5.23 -2.53 -0.20
N VAL A 216 4.32 -3.27 -0.84
CA VAL A 216 4.37 -4.74 -0.90
C VAL A 216 5.67 -5.18 -1.55
N GLU A 217 5.96 -4.65 -2.75
CA GLU A 217 7.18 -4.98 -3.50
C GLU A 217 8.45 -4.67 -2.69
N LEU A 218 8.44 -3.56 -1.95
CA LEU A 218 9.53 -3.19 -1.05
C LEU A 218 9.75 -4.24 0.06
N CYS A 219 8.68 -4.67 0.73
CA CYS A 219 8.74 -5.65 1.81
C CYS A 219 9.16 -7.04 1.30
N GLU A 220 8.69 -7.45 0.13
CA GLU A 220 9.07 -8.73 -0.48
C GLU A 220 10.56 -8.75 -0.84
N ARG A 221 11.05 -7.68 -1.45
CA ARG A 221 12.48 -7.55 -1.79
C ARG A 221 13.32 -7.52 -0.52
N ALA A 222 13.02 -6.63 0.43
CA ALA A 222 13.73 -6.53 1.69
C ALA A 222 13.77 -7.87 2.44
N GLY A 223 12.65 -8.58 2.50
CA GLY A 223 12.57 -9.92 3.10
C GLY A 223 13.45 -10.95 2.39
N GLY A 224 13.44 -10.99 1.05
CA GLY A 224 14.34 -11.87 0.27
C GLY A 224 15.81 -11.60 0.56
N TYR A 225 16.20 -10.33 0.60
CA TYR A 225 17.57 -9.90 0.88
C TYR A 225 18.02 -10.23 2.30
N LEU A 226 17.19 -9.92 3.29
CA LEU A 226 17.45 -10.30 4.68
C LEU A 226 17.53 -11.83 4.83
N GLY A 227 16.78 -12.59 4.03
CA GLY A 227 16.85 -14.06 3.99
C GLY A 227 18.20 -14.56 3.50
N SER A 228 18.71 -13.98 2.41
CA SER A 228 20.06 -14.27 1.91
C SER A 228 21.14 -13.93 2.94
N ILE A 229 21.05 -12.75 3.58
CA ILE A 229 22.00 -12.34 4.64
C ILE A 229 21.95 -13.30 5.82
N TYR A 230 20.75 -13.69 6.26
CA TYR A 230 20.57 -14.65 7.36
C TYR A 230 21.24 -15.99 7.06
N ASN A 231 21.13 -16.48 5.82
CA ASN A 231 21.77 -17.73 5.39
C ASN A 231 23.29 -17.61 5.41
N ILE A 232 23.85 -16.50 4.93
CA ILE A 232 25.30 -16.21 5.01
C ILE A 232 25.74 -16.20 6.46
N LEU A 233 25.07 -15.42 7.31
CA LEU A 233 25.38 -15.33 8.75
C LEU A 233 25.32 -16.69 9.44
N THR A 234 24.39 -17.56 9.04
CA THR A 234 24.28 -18.92 9.61
C THR A 234 25.43 -19.81 9.14
N ALA A 235 25.82 -19.72 7.87
CA ALA A 235 26.86 -20.55 7.26
C ALA A 235 28.27 -20.28 7.81
N ILE A 236 28.56 -19.05 8.24
CA ILE A 236 29.88 -18.66 8.77
C ILE A 236 30.35 -19.53 9.95
N GLY A 237 29.44 -20.05 10.78
CA GLY A 237 29.71 -21.17 11.70
C GLY A 237 30.91 -21.05 12.68
N TYR A 238 31.07 -19.93 13.42
CA TYR A 238 32.21 -19.74 14.34
C TYR A 238 32.28 -20.69 15.56
N SER A 239 31.44 -21.72 15.64
CA SER A 239 31.45 -22.68 16.75
C SER A 239 32.22 -23.98 16.49
N ASN A 240 32.41 -24.40 15.23
CA ASN A 240 33.05 -25.69 14.91
C ASN A 240 34.00 -25.65 13.70
N ASP A 241 33.69 -24.89 12.64
CA ASP A 241 34.56 -24.66 11.47
C ASP A 241 34.07 -23.39 10.76
N THR A 242 34.94 -22.38 10.61
CA THR A 242 34.57 -21.15 9.92
C THR A 242 34.50 -21.37 8.42
N ASP A 243 33.34 -21.12 7.81
CA ASP A 243 33.24 -21.04 6.35
C ASP A 243 33.82 -19.69 5.87
N ALA A 244 35.08 -19.74 5.43
CA ALA A 244 35.78 -18.57 4.92
C ALA A 244 35.14 -17.98 3.65
N VAL A 245 34.40 -18.79 2.87
CA VAL A 245 33.66 -18.30 1.69
C VAL A 245 32.47 -17.48 2.15
N ALA A 246 31.66 -18.01 3.08
CA ALA A 246 30.52 -17.28 3.65
C ALA A 246 30.97 -15.99 4.36
N PHE A 247 32.10 -16.02 5.06
CA PHE A 247 32.65 -14.81 5.69
C PHE A 247 33.08 -13.77 4.65
N LYS A 248 33.68 -14.20 3.53
CA LYS A 248 34.02 -13.30 2.42
C LYS A 248 32.78 -12.71 1.74
N GLU A 249 31.71 -13.49 1.61
CA GLU A 249 30.42 -12.99 1.12
C GLU A 249 29.84 -11.91 2.05
N LEU A 250 29.92 -12.09 3.37
CA LEU A 250 29.50 -11.09 4.34
C LEU A 250 30.24 -9.76 4.18
N MET A 251 31.56 -9.81 3.98
CA MET A 251 32.39 -8.62 3.74
C MET A 251 32.08 -7.94 2.40
N GLY A 252 31.60 -8.71 1.42
CA GLY A 252 31.22 -8.21 0.10
C GLY A 252 29.87 -7.48 0.06
N ILE A 253 29.09 -7.51 1.15
CA ILE A 253 27.80 -6.82 1.24
C ILE A 253 28.02 -5.30 1.33
N GLN A 254 27.23 -4.54 0.57
CA GLN A 254 27.27 -3.07 0.57
C GLN A 254 26.52 -2.48 1.78
N TRP A 255 27.05 -2.68 2.98
CA TRP A 255 26.43 -2.25 4.24
C TRP A 255 26.16 -0.74 4.32
N ASP A 256 27.01 0.09 3.71
CA ASP A 256 26.78 1.53 3.63
C ASP A 256 25.56 1.89 2.79
N GLN A 257 25.35 1.19 1.68
CA GLN A 257 24.20 1.39 0.83
C GLN A 257 22.90 0.96 1.54
N ILE A 258 22.92 -0.20 2.20
CA ILE A 258 21.78 -0.68 3.00
C ILE A 258 21.42 0.33 4.10
N HIS A 259 22.44 0.87 4.80
CA HIS A 259 22.23 1.91 5.82
C HIS A 259 21.50 3.13 5.24
N LYS A 260 22.01 3.67 4.14
CA LYS A 260 21.47 4.86 3.49
C LYS A 260 20.02 4.64 3.06
N GLU A 261 19.76 3.53 2.37
CA GLU A 261 18.43 3.18 1.87
C GLU A 261 17.41 3.00 3.02
N ALA A 262 17.83 2.31 4.09
CA ALA A 262 16.97 2.11 5.26
C ALA A 262 16.64 3.43 5.97
N GLU A 263 17.61 4.33 6.14
CA GLU A 263 17.39 5.66 6.72
C GLU A 263 16.50 6.54 5.81
N GLU A 264 16.70 6.52 4.50
CA GLU A 264 15.86 7.27 3.55
C GLU A 264 14.40 6.84 3.66
N VAL A 265 14.12 5.54 3.60
CA VAL A 265 12.75 5.01 3.73
C VAL A 265 12.17 5.31 5.11
N LYS A 266 12.96 5.13 6.18
CA LYS A 266 12.53 5.40 7.55
C LYS A 266 12.16 6.87 7.76
N SER A 267 12.99 7.79 7.26
CA SER A 267 12.75 9.23 7.36
C SER A 267 11.45 9.63 6.65
N PHE A 268 11.17 9.06 5.48
CA PHE A 268 9.92 9.28 4.76
C PHE A 268 8.72 8.78 5.57
N LEU A 269 8.83 7.59 6.15
CA LEU A 269 7.77 6.98 6.98
C LEU A 269 7.55 7.70 8.30
N GLN A 270 8.56 8.37 8.86
CA GLN A 270 8.43 9.12 10.13
C GLN A 270 7.98 10.57 9.89
N SER A 271 8.12 11.09 8.69
CA SER A 271 7.72 12.46 8.37
C SER A 271 6.19 12.65 8.34
N ARG A 272 5.76 13.67 9.09
CA ARG A 272 4.39 14.18 9.35
C ARG A 272 3.59 13.49 10.45
#